data_AF-A0A938LDB6-F1
#
_entry.id   AF-A0A938LDB6-F1
#
_cell.length_a   1.000
_cell.length_b   1.000
_cell.length_c   1.000
_cell.angle_alpha   90.00
_cell.angle_beta   90.00
_cell.angle_gamma   90.00
#
_symmetry.space_group_name_H-M   'P 1'
#
loop_
_entity.id
_entity.type
_entity.pdbx_description
1 polymer ?
#
loop_
_entity_poly.entity_id
_entity_poly.type
_entity_poly.pdbx_seq_one_letter_code
_entity_poly.pdbx_strand_id
1 'polypeptide(L)'
;MDGRCVILANDEQAELDSVWPVQLSFRAGRGPEAGRAGGFGQAGCAAPVGDCARAFPGRLGRICPFKSGLLPTELVTLEQILGSSQGVDDPERVKRFLLDRRRNGEIGYVLLVDDVDVFPVRYMVLDRITPHAFDYAFYPCDLCYSDLARADGQFDDWNGCKESSYAGYFGEVRGEKNNNDPINFDAVDYRPDIAVGRWPVCNEEEVGRVAGKTIAADPE
;
A
#
# COMPACT_ATOMS: atom_id res chain seq x y z
N MET A 1 4.09 18.25 16.22
CA MET A 1 3.13 17.22 15.78
C MET A 1 2.85 16.37 17.00
N ASP A 2 1.80 16.72 17.73
CA ASP A 2 1.32 15.91 18.85
C ASP A 2 0.30 14.92 18.29
N GLY A 3 0.39 13.64 18.66
CA GLY A 3 -0.54 12.61 18.16
C GLY A 3 -0.04 11.19 18.41
N ARG A 4 -0.97 10.23 18.42
CA ARG A 4 -0.68 8.80 18.52
C ARG A 4 0.07 8.31 17.28
N CYS A 5 0.94 7.32 17.48
CA CYS A 5 1.46 6.48 16.42
C CYS A 5 0.56 5.25 16.22
N VAL A 6 0.15 5.00 14.99
CA VAL A 6 -0.53 3.76 14.62
C VAL A 6 0.40 2.92 13.77
N ILE A 7 0.68 1.71 14.22
CA ILE A 7 1.41 0.70 13.46
C ILE A 7 0.36 -0.15 12.75
N LEU A 8 0.45 -0.21 11.42
CA LEU A 8 -0.44 -0.97 10.56
C LEU A 8 0.30 -2.18 10.00
N ALA A 9 -0.23 -3.38 10.23
CA ALA A 9 0.38 -4.62 9.77
C ALA A 9 -0.68 -5.67 9.44
N ASN A 10 -0.38 -6.61 8.57
CA ASN A 10 -1.27 -7.73 8.26
C ASN A 10 -1.35 -8.75 9.41
N ASP A 11 -2.54 -9.27 9.68
CA ASP A 11 -2.82 -10.32 10.66
C ASP A 11 -3.50 -11.52 10.00
N GLU A 12 -2.70 -12.55 9.71
CA GLU A 12 -3.20 -13.79 9.09
C GLU A 12 -4.08 -14.64 10.03
N GLN A 13 -4.11 -14.38 11.35
CA GLN A 13 -4.95 -15.17 12.25
C GLN A 13 -6.46 -15.00 11.95
N ALA A 14 -6.87 -13.91 11.30
CA ALA A 14 -8.27 -13.69 10.93
C ALA A 14 -8.76 -14.55 9.75
N GLU A 15 -7.87 -15.02 8.85
CA GLU A 15 -8.27 -15.90 7.73
C GLU A 15 -8.41 -17.37 8.15
N LEU A 16 -7.64 -17.82 9.15
CA LEU A 16 -7.71 -19.22 9.63
C LEU A 16 -9.03 -19.54 10.35
N ASP A 17 -9.71 -18.53 10.91
CA ASP A 17 -11.03 -18.69 11.53
C ASP A 17 -12.21 -18.60 10.54
N SER A 18 -11.96 -18.32 9.25
CA SER A 18 -13.02 -18.08 8.24
C SER A 18 -13.00 -19.03 7.03
N VAL A 19 -12.29 -20.16 7.09
CA VAL A 19 -12.25 -21.14 5.99
C VAL A 19 -13.59 -21.88 5.82
N TRP A 20 -14.39 -21.42 4.84
CA TRP A 20 -15.40 -22.27 4.18
C TRP A 20 -14.73 -23.12 3.08
N PRO A 21 -15.12 -24.39 2.87
CA PRO A 21 -14.50 -25.24 1.87
C PRO A 21 -15.09 -24.94 0.49
N VAL A 22 -14.32 -24.33 -0.41
CA VAL A 22 -14.62 -24.37 -1.84
C VAL A 22 -13.75 -25.44 -2.49
N GLN A 23 -14.31 -26.64 -2.63
CA GLN A 23 -13.76 -27.66 -3.53
C GLN A 23 -13.92 -27.17 -4.98
N LEU A 24 -12.84 -26.66 -5.58
CA LEU A 24 -12.74 -26.53 -7.03
C LEU A 24 -12.21 -27.85 -7.61
N SER A 25 -13.09 -28.58 -8.30
CA SER A 25 -12.72 -29.74 -9.10
C SER A 25 -12.36 -29.31 -10.51
N PHE A 26 -11.06 -29.35 -10.86
CA PHE A 26 -10.60 -29.18 -12.23
C PHE A 26 -10.71 -30.51 -12.98
N ARG A 27 -11.57 -30.58 -14.01
CA ARG A 27 -11.47 -31.61 -15.06
C ARG A 27 -10.51 -31.11 -16.13
N ALA A 28 -9.36 -31.75 -16.26
CA ALA A 28 -8.41 -31.51 -17.35
C ALA A 28 -9.00 -31.98 -18.70
N GLY A 29 -9.36 -31.03 -19.57
CA GLY A 29 -9.62 -31.29 -20.98
C GLY A 29 -8.32 -31.25 -21.77
N ARG A 30 -7.99 -32.34 -22.49
CA ARG A 30 -6.84 -32.41 -23.40
C ARG A 30 -7.09 -31.56 -24.65
N GLY A 31 -6.12 -30.72 -25.01
CA GLY A 31 -5.96 -30.08 -26.33
C GLY A 31 -4.48 -30.16 -26.76
N PRO A 32 -4.17 -30.16 -28.06
CA PRO A 32 -3.06 -30.93 -28.62
C PRO A 32 -1.70 -30.22 -28.60
N GLU A 33 -0.65 -31.04 -28.58
CA GLU A 33 0.76 -30.67 -28.72
C GLU A 33 1.10 -30.15 -30.12
N ALA A 34 1.83 -29.03 -30.19
CA ALA A 34 2.79 -28.65 -31.24
C ALA A 34 3.46 -27.33 -30.80
N GLY A 35 4.75 -27.07 -30.88
CA GLY A 35 5.93 -27.82 -31.31
C GLY A 35 7.18 -27.03 -30.85
N ARG A 36 8.31 -27.73 -30.70
CA ARG A 36 9.60 -27.15 -30.30
C ARG A 36 10.18 -26.23 -31.38
N ALA A 37 10.62 -25.04 -30.98
CA ALA A 37 11.76 -24.29 -31.54
C ALA A 37 12.20 -23.29 -30.47
N GLY A 38 13.40 -23.42 -29.89
CA GLY A 38 14.58 -22.68 -30.37
C GLY A 38 15.03 -21.74 -29.25
N GLY A 39 16.17 -22.04 -28.63
CA GLY A 39 16.65 -21.34 -27.44
C GLY A 39 17.09 -19.91 -27.71
N PHE A 40 16.84 -19.04 -26.72
CA PHE A 40 17.65 -17.87 -26.43
C PHE A 40 17.88 -17.83 -24.93
N GLY A 41 19.13 -18.03 -24.53
CA GLY A 41 19.57 -17.77 -23.16
C GLY A 41 19.59 -16.26 -22.95
N GLN A 42 18.70 -15.78 -22.08
CA GLN A 42 18.94 -14.58 -21.32
C GLN A 42 19.02 -15.00 -19.86
N ALA A 43 20.21 -14.88 -19.28
CA ALA A 43 20.40 -14.83 -17.85
C ALA A 43 19.77 -13.52 -17.34
N GLY A 44 18.44 -13.50 -17.28
CA GLY A 44 17.71 -12.59 -16.44
C GLY A 44 17.75 -13.15 -15.04
N CYS A 45 18.57 -12.57 -14.18
CA CYS A 45 18.42 -12.69 -12.73
C CYS A 45 17.11 -12.01 -12.32
N ALA A 46 15.98 -12.62 -12.68
CA ALA A 46 14.73 -12.45 -11.98
C ALA A 46 14.93 -13.20 -10.66
N ALA A 47 15.30 -12.47 -9.60
CA ALA A 47 15.07 -12.99 -8.27
C ALA A 47 13.57 -13.33 -8.20
N PRO A 48 13.19 -14.54 -7.79
CA PRO A 48 11.77 -14.82 -7.57
C PRO A 48 11.27 -13.80 -6.54
N VAL A 49 10.16 -13.12 -6.86
CA VAL A 49 9.36 -12.42 -5.86
C VAL A 49 8.98 -13.50 -4.85
N GLY A 50 9.72 -13.57 -3.75
CA GLY A 50 9.51 -14.58 -2.73
C GLY A 50 8.18 -14.28 -2.07
N ASP A 51 7.29 -15.28 -2.00
CA ASP A 51 6.07 -15.20 -1.20
C ASP A 51 6.43 -14.66 0.20
N CYS A 52 5.97 -13.45 0.51
CA CYS A 52 6.16 -12.85 1.83
C CYS A 52 5.26 -13.61 2.80
N ALA A 53 5.85 -14.60 3.49
CA ALA A 53 5.15 -15.50 4.40
C ALA A 53 4.63 -14.72 5.63
N ARG A 54 3.34 -14.89 5.89
CA ARG A 54 2.45 -13.90 6.50
C ARG A 54 2.31 -14.06 8.03
N ALA A 55 1.79 -13.00 8.66
CA ALA A 55 1.55 -12.77 10.09
C ALA A 55 2.69 -12.13 10.91
N PHE A 56 2.49 -10.86 11.28
CA PHE A 56 3.37 -10.05 12.13
C PHE A 56 2.91 -9.70 13.56
N PRO A 57 1.67 -9.96 14.06
CA PRO A 57 1.24 -9.43 15.36
C PRO A 57 2.10 -9.87 16.54
N GLY A 58 2.53 -11.14 16.60
CA GLY A 58 3.43 -11.63 17.64
C GLY A 58 4.87 -11.08 17.56
N ARG A 59 5.25 -10.50 16.41
CA ARG A 59 6.64 -10.23 16.00
C ARG A 59 7.00 -8.75 16.08
N LEU A 60 5.99 -7.89 16.01
CA LEU A 60 6.08 -6.49 16.41
C LEU A 60 6.19 -6.31 17.94
N GLY A 61 6.15 -7.42 18.70
CA GLY A 61 6.14 -7.43 20.15
C GLY A 61 7.32 -6.72 20.84
N ARG A 62 8.44 -6.46 20.16
CA ARG A 62 9.52 -5.61 20.70
C ARG A 62 9.40 -4.14 20.31
N ILE A 63 8.96 -3.85 19.08
CA ILE A 63 8.87 -2.47 18.60
C ILE A 63 7.66 -1.76 19.19
N CYS A 64 6.51 -2.44 19.34
CA CYS A 64 5.31 -1.82 19.89
C CYS A 64 5.55 -1.30 21.32
N PRO A 65 6.05 -2.10 22.30
CA PRO A 65 6.34 -1.59 23.63
C PRO A 65 7.40 -0.49 23.65
N PHE A 66 8.45 -0.62 22.82
CA PHE A 66 9.48 0.41 22.70
C PHE A 66 8.88 1.74 22.23
N LYS A 67 8.09 1.73 21.16
CA LYS A 67 7.40 2.93 20.66
C LYS A 67 6.37 3.45 21.65
N SER A 68 5.61 2.59 22.32
CA SER A 68 4.68 2.98 23.39
C SER A 68 5.37 3.69 24.56
N GLY A 69 6.65 3.41 24.82
CA GLY A 69 7.46 4.13 25.81
C GLY A 69 7.84 5.56 25.39
N LEU A 70 7.89 5.84 24.08
CA LEU A 70 8.26 7.14 23.52
C LEU A 70 7.02 8.02 23.24
N LEU A 71 5.95 7.42 22.71
CA LEU A 71 4.70 8.10 22.38
C LEU A 71 3.52 7.12 22.42
N PRO A 72 2.28 7.60 22.64
CA PRO A 72 1.09 6.75 22.56
C PRO A 72 1.09 5.97 21.25
N THR A 73 1.10 4.64 21.33
CA THR A 73 1.24 3.76 20.17
C THR A 73 0.21 2.65 20.21
N GLU A 74 -0.38 2.34 19.07
CA GLU A 74 -1.39 1.31 18.87
C GLU A 74 -1.03 0.45 17.66
N LEU A 75 -1.32 -0.85 17.73
CA LEU A 75 -1.23 -1.78 16.61
C LEU A 75 -2.65 -2.02 16.08
N VAL A 76 -2.84 -1.79 14.78
CA VAL A 76 -4.11 -2.07 14.08
C VAL A 76 -3.81 -2.97 12.90
N THR A 77 -4.65 -3.98 12.68
CA THR A 77 -4.43 -4.92 11.58
C THR A 77 -5.02 -4.40 10.26
N LEU A 78 -4.45 -4.79 9.14
CA LEU A 78 -4.98 -4.44 7.82
C LEU A 78 -6.42 -4.96 7.65
N GLU A 79 -6.70 -6.17 8.09
CA GLU A 79 -8.01 -6.82 8.01
C GLU A 79 -9.08 -6.07 8.83
N GLN A 80 -8.71 -5.54 10.00
CA GLN A 80 -9.60 -4.69 10.80
C GLN A 80 -9.97 -3.42 10.04
N ILE A 81 -9.00 -2.80 9.37
CA ILE A 81 -9.22 -1.60 8.57
C ILE A 81 -10.11 -1.90 7.39
N LEU A 82 -9.76 -2.94 6.62
CA LEU A 82 -10.54 -3.35 5.47
C LEU A 82 -11.96 -3.70 5.91
N GLY A 83 -12.14 -4.55 6.92
CA GLY A 83 -13.46 -4.95 7.42
C GLY A 83 -14.34 -3.79 7.95
N SER A 84 -13.74 -2.69 8.41
CA SER A 84 -14.48 -1.55 9.00
C SER A 84 -14.68 -0.37 8.05
N SER A 85 -13.87 -0.23 7.00
CA SER A 85 -13.87 0.95 6.14
C SER A 85 -14.40 0.64 4.75
N GLN A 86 -15.29 1.52 4.25
CA GLN A 86 -15.77 1.50 2.87
C GLN A 86 -14.82 2.30 1.98
N GLY A 87 -14.73 1.96 0.70
CA GLY A 87 -13.88 2.64 -0.29
C GLY A 87 -13.98 1.93 -1.63
N VAL A 88 -13.52 2.58 -2.71
CA VAL A 88 -13.54 1.97 -4.05
C VAL A 88 -12.53 0.82 -4.19
N ASP A 89 -11.48 0.83 -3.37
CA ASP A 89 -10.42 -0.16 -3.29
C ASP A 89 -9.76 -0.17 -1.89
N ASP A 90 -8.87 -1.13 -1.65
CA ASP A 90 -8.17 -1.29 -0.37
C ASP A 90 -7.30 -0.09 0.02
N PRO A 91 -6.53 0.55 -0.89
CA PRO A 91 -5.84 1.79 -0.56
C PRO A 91 -6.80 2.91 -0.11
N GLU A 92 -7.98 3.07 -0.73
CA GLU A 92 -8.95 4.07 -0.29
C GLU A 92 -9.53 3.74 1.09
N ARG A 93 -9.81 2.47 1.36
CA ARG A 93 -10.30 2.00 2.68
C ARG A 93 -9.29 2.34 3.79
N VAL A 94 -8.01 2.07 3.55
CA VAL A 94 -6.93 2.47 4.48
C VAL A 94 -6.86 3.97 4.64
N LYS A 95 -6.90 4.73 3.53
CA LYS A 95 -6.86 6.20 3.57
C LYS A 95 -8.02 6.80 4.36
N ARG A 96 -9.24 6.28 4.20
CA ARG A 96 -10.44 6.73 4.93
C ARG A 96 -10.34 6.43 6.42
N PHE A 97 -9.88 5.24 6.78
CA PHE A 97 -9.60 4.91 8.18
C PHE A 97 -8.64 5.93 8.82
N LEU A 98 -7.55 6.27 8.12
CA LEU A 98 -6.60 7.26 8.59
C LEU A 98 -7.21 8.66 8.71
N LEU A 99 -8.02 9.08 7.74
CA LEU A 99 -8.73 10.37 7.80
C LEU A 99 -9.65 10.45 9.02
N ASP A 100 -10.44 9.42 9.28
CA ASP A 100 -11.38 9.40 10.41
C ASP A 100 -10.64 9.51 11.74
N ARG A 101 -9.54 8.75 11.91
CA ARG A 101 -8.67 8.83 13.07
C ARG A 101 -8.03 10.22 13.21
N ARG A 102 -7.59 10.82 12.09
CA ARG A 102 -6.96 12.15 12.08
C ARG A 102 -7.95 13.26 12.42
N ARG A 103 -9.18 13.18 11.94
CA ARG A 103 -10.28 14.12 12.24
C ARG A 103 -10.68 14.11 13.70
N ASN A 104 -10.61 12.94 14.35
CA ASN A 104 -10.82 12.82 15.79
C ASN A 104 -9.60 13.32 16.62
N GLY A 105 -8.55 13.83 15.97
CA GLY A 105 -7.34 14.31 16.62
C GLY A 105 -6.49 13.18 17.24
N GLU A 106 -6.71 11.93 16.82
CA GLU A 106 -6.11 10.78 17.48
C GLU A 106 -4.69 10.53 16.98
N ILE A 107 -4.44 10.64 15.67
CA ILE A 107 -3.19 10.22 15.04
C ILE A 107 -2.39 11.39 14.48
N GLY A 108 -1.07 11.27 14.56
CA GLY A 108 -0.10 12.13 13.87
C GLY A 108 0.95 11.34 13.09
N TYR A 109 1.13 10.06 13.41
CA TYR A 109 2.16 9.19 12.83
C TYR A 109 1.57 7.84 12.47
N VAL A 110 1.96 7.32 11.32
CA VAL A 110 1.61 5.97 10.86
C VAL A 110 2.86 5.25 10.38
N LEU A 111 3.01 4.02 10.83
CA LEU A 111 4.02 3.09 10.31
C LEU A 111 3.32 1.94 9.62
N LEU A 112 3.48 1.85 8.30
CA LEU A 112 3.05 0.72 7.50
C LEU A 112 4.12 -0.36 7.60
N VAL A 113 3.76 -1.57 8.03
CA VAL A 113 4.67 -2.71 8.14
C VAL A 113 4.12 -3.78 7.25
N ASP A 114 4.79 -4.02 6.13
CA ASP A 114 4.58 -5.09 5.15
C ASP A 114 5.08 -4.59 3.78
N ASP A 115 5.48 -5.52 2.93
CA ASP A 115 5.82 -5.22 1.53
C ASP A 115 4.56 -5.07 0.67
N VAL A 116 4.77 -4.61 -0.57
CA VAL A 116 3.74 -4.19 -1.52
C VAL A 116 2.86 -5.33 -2.06
N ASP A 117 3.25 -6.57 -1.81
CA ASP A 117 2.50 -7.77 -2.15
C ASP A 117 1.47 -8.17 -1.07
N VAL A 118 1.59 -7.61 0.14
CA VAL A 118 0.67 -7.82 1.27
C VAL A 118 -0.10 -6.54 1.58
N PHE A 119 0.59 -5.43 1.83
CA PHE A 119 -0.06 -4.19 2.22
C PHE A 119 -0.32 -3.31 1.00
N PRO A 120 -1.56 -2.80 0.83
CA PRO A 120 -1.96 -2.09 -0.37
C PRO A 120 -1.05 -0.89 -0.66
N VAL A 121 -0.87 -0.63 -1.95
CA VAL A 121 -0.14 0.52 -2.48
C VAL A 121 -1.01 1.22 -3.49
N ARG A 122 -1.06 2.56 -3.42
CA ARG A 122 -1.64 3.39 -4.47
C ARG A 122 -0.57 3.66 -5.53
N TYR A 123 -0.96 3.57 -6.80
CA TYR A 123 -0.10 3.98 -7.90
C TYR A 123 -0.56 5.34 -8.44
N MET A 124 0.34 6.30 -8.45
CA MET A 124 0.18 7.55 -9.20
C MET A 124 0.43 7.29 -10.68
N VAL A 125 -0.30 8.01 -11.53
CA VAL A 125 -0.21 7.83 -12.97
C VAL A 125 0.41 9.06 -13.63
N LEU A 126 1.47 8.86 -14.40
CA LEU A 126 2.11 9.91 -15.20
C LEU A 126 1.86 9.61 -16.67
N ASP A 127 1.49 10.63 -17.44
CA ASP A 127 1.54 10.53 -18.88
C ASP A 127 2.99 10.45 -19.38
N ARG A 128 3.21 9.71 -20.46
CA ARG A 128 4.52 9.47 -21.08
C ARG A 128 4.39 9.54 -22.59
N ILE A 129 5.50 9.77 -23.29
CA ILE A 129 5.57 9.55 -24.74
C ILE A 129 6.27 8.21 -24.95
N THR A 130 5.56 7.12 -24.66
CA THR A 130 6.07 5.74 -24.79
C THR A 130 4.93 4.83 -25.26
N PRO A 131 4.72 4.71 -26.59
CA PRO A 131 3.56 4.00 -27.14
C PRO A 131 3.46 2.54 -26.71
N HIS A 132 4.60 1.87 -26.50
CA HIS A 132 4.66 0.49 -26.01
C HIS A 132 4.19 0.33 -24.55
N ALA A 133 4.20 1.41 -23.78
CA ALA A 133 3.63 1.48 -22.42
C ALA A 133 2.25 2.17 -22.44
N PHE A 134 1.59 2.22 -23.60
CA PHE A 134 0.33 2.94 -23.80
C PHE A 134 0.39 4.42 -23.38
N ASP A 135 1.59 5.01 -23.42
CA ASP A 135 1.84 6.40 -23.05
C ASP A 135 1.53 6.74 -21.58
N TYR A 136 1.63 5.76 -20.68
CA TYR A 136 1.47 5.95 -19.24
C TYR A 136 2.56 5.21 -18.45
N ALA A 137 2.83 5.71 -17.24
CA ALA A 137 3.67 5.05 -16.24
C ALA A 137 3.01 5.11 -14.86
N PHE A 138 3.15 4.02 -14.09
CA PHE A 138 2.55 3.85 -12.76
C PHE A 138 3.66 3.83 -11.72
N TYR A 139 3.59 4.74 -10.75
CA TYR A 139 4.58 4.86 -9.68
C TYR A 139 3.94 4.58 -8.32
N PRO A 140 4.46 3.63 -7.53
CA PRO A 140 3.96 3.37 -6.20
C PRO A 140 4.14 4.61 -5.32
N CYS A 141 3.14 4.92 -4.50
CA CYS A 141 3.07 6.17 -3.77
C CYS A 141 2.41 6.00 -2.40
N ASP A 142 3.21 6.08 -1.33
CA ASP A 142 2.69 6.12 0.04
C ASP A 142 2.21 7.52 0.45
N LEU A 143 2.50 8.57 -0.35
CA LEU A 143 2.02 9.93 -0.06
C LEU A 143 0.49 9.98 0.04
N CYS A 144 -0.24 9.08 -0.67
CA CYS A 144 -1.69 8.98 -0.57
C CYS A 144 -2.20 8.63 0.84
N TYR A 145 -1.39 7.96 1.66
CA TYR A 145 -1.72 7.65 3.04
C TYR A 145 -1.38 8.79 4.00
N SER A 146 -0.65 9.80 3.53
CA SER A 146 -0.30 10.98 4.32
C SER A 146 -1.16 12.20 3.98
N ASP A 147 -1.52 12.37 2.71
CA ASP A 147 -2.34 13.46 2.17
C ASP A 147 -3.81 13.03 2.17
N LEU A 148 -4.49 13.21 3.30
CA LEU A 148 -5.78 12.58 3.61
C LEU A 148 -6.97 13.45 3.21
N ALA A 149 -6.83 14.76 3.37
CA ALA A 149 -7.87 15.74 3.13
C ALA A 149 -7.38 16.86 2.20
N ARG A 150 -8.33 17.43 1.46
CA ARG A 150 -8.11 18.68 0.72
C ARG A 150 -7.98 19.84 1.69
N ALA A 151 -7.51 20.98 1.19
CA ALA A 151 -7.39 22.22 1.97
C ALA A 151 -8.70 22.68 2.66
N ASP A 152 -9.87 22.28 2.17
CA ASP A 152 -11.18 22.57 2.78
C ASP A 152 -11.63 21.53 3.82
N GLY A 153 -10.79 20.53 4.09
CA GLY A 153 -11.01 19.44 5.03
C GLY A 153 -11.83 18.28 4.48
N GLN A 154 -12.28 18.31 3.22
CA GLN A 154 -12.96 17.18 2.57
C GLN A 154 -11.99 16.04 2.27
N PHE A 155 -12.48 14.81 2.15
CA PHE A 155 -11.65 13.66 1.79
C PHE A 155 -11.03 13.89 0.41
N ASP A 156 -9.71 13.75 0.29
CA ASP A 156 -9.06 13.78 -1.01
C ASP A 156 -8.98 12.35 -1.56
N ASP A 157 -9.84 12.00 -2.52
CA ASP A 157 -9.87 10.64 -3.09
C ASP A 157 -8.76 10.37 -4.10
N TRP A 158 -7.95 11.39 -4.42
CA TRP A 158 -6.89 11.35 -5.43
C TRP A 158 -7.39 10.95 -6.83
N ASN A 159 -8.69 11.07 -7.11
CA ASN A 159 -9.30 10.77 -8.40
C ASN A 159 -10.32 11.88 -8.71
N GLY A 160 -9.80 13.08 -8.97
CA GLY A 160 -10.61 14.25 -9.25
C GLY A 160 -11.28 14.20 -10.64
N CYS A 161 -10.73 13.44 -11.60
CA CYS A 161 -11.27 13.35 -12.95
C CYS A 161 -11.76 11.94 -13.32
N LYS A 162 -13.06 11.70 -13.12
CA LYS A 162 -13.71 10.39 -13.36
C LYS A 162 -14.41 10.26 -14.73
N GLU A 163 -14.32 11.28 -15.58
CA GLU A 163 -15.06 11.31 -16.86
C GLU A 163 -14.23 10.80 -18.05
N SER A 164 -12.94 10.52 -17.85
CA SER A 164 -12.05 10.05 -18.91
C SER A 164 -12.20 8.54 -19.14
N SER A 165 -11.66 8.02 -20.24
CA SER A 165 -11.47 6.56 -20.44
C SER A 165 -10.55 5.92 -19.39
N TYR A 166 -9.97 6.74 -18.51
CA TYR A 166 -9.03 6.39 -17.46
C TYR A 166 -9.56 6.73 -16.06
N ALA A 167 -10.88 6.78 -15.87
CA ALA A 167 -11.54 7.14 -14.60
C ALA A 167 -11.11 6.34 -13.34
N GLY A 168 -10.31 5.28 -13.49
CA GLY A 168 -9.71 4.52 -12.39
C GLY A 168 -8.23 4.84 -12.15
N TYR A 169 -7.67 5.84 -12.81
CA TYR A 169 -6.34 6.35 -12.53
C TYR A 169 -6.43 7.34 -11.37
N PHE A 170 -5.37 7.36 -10.57
CA PHE A 170 -5.31 8.14 -9.35
C PHE A 170 -4.03 8.98 -9.36
N GLY A 171 -4.12 10.20 -8.87
CA GLY A 171 -3.02 11.15 -8.84
C GLY A 171 -2.41 11.36 -10.22
N GLU A 172 -3.26 11.52 -11.24
CA GLU A 172 -2.87 11.77 -12.61
C GLU A 172 -2.02 13.04 -12.72
N VAL A 173 -0.78 12.86 -13.17
CA VAL A 173 0.15 13.94 -13.51
C VAL A 173 0.33 13.99 -15.03
N ARG A 174 0.14 15.18 -15.59
CA ARG A 174 0.25 15.47 -17.03
C ARG A 174 1.42 16.40 -17.32
N GLY A 175 1.83 16.44 -18.58
CA GLY A 175 2.82 17.40 -19.08
C GLY A 175 3.89 16.81 -19.98
N GLU A 176 3.83 15.51 -20.28
CA GLU A 176 4.66 14.93 -21.33
C GLU A 176 3.89 14.80 -22.65
N LYS A 177 2.80 14.02 -22.64
CA LYS A 177 1.97 13.78 -23.83
C LYS A 177 0.77 14.73 -23.89
N ASN A 178 0.12 14.99 -22.77
CA ASN A 178 -1.09 15.77 -22.62
C ASN A 178 -0.75 17.17 -22.08
N ASN A 179 -0.31 18.06 -22.98
CA ASN A 179 0.27 19.36 -22.59
C ASN A 179 -0.76 20.51 -22.51
N ASN A 180 -2.04 20.23 -22.79
CA ASN A 180 -3.11 21.23 -22.76
C ASN A 180 -3.89 21.23 -21.44
N ASP A 181 -3.70 20.21 -20.61
CA ASP A 181 -4.37 20.04 -19.33
C ASP A 181 -3.48 20.51 -18.17
N PRO A 182 -4.04 20.77 -16.98
CA PRO A 182 -3.24 21.01 -15.78
C PRO A 182 -2.31 19.85 -15.48
N ILE A 183 -1.08 20.17 -15.02
CA ILE A 183 -0.11 19.16 -14.57
C ILE A 183 -0.69 18.29 -13.47
N ASN A 184 -1.34 18.90 -12.46
CA ASN A 184 -2.10 18.18 -11.44
C ASN A 184 -3.54 17.96 -11.94
N PHE A 185 -3.75 16.90 -12.71
CA PHE A 185 -5.00 16.69 -13.41
C PHE A 185 -6.15 16.27 -12.48
N ASP A 186 -5.83 15.48 -11.45
CA ASP A 186 -6.78 15.06 -10.42
C ASP A 186 -7.03 16.10 -9.33
N ALA A 187 -6.37 17.27 -9.41
CA ALA A 187 -6.46 18.33 -8.40
C ALA A 187 -6.18 17.83 -6.96
N VAL A 188 -5.20 16.93 -6.83
CA VAL A 188 -4.71 16.40 -5.55
C VAL A 188 -4.11 17.53 -4.70
N ASP A 189 -4.33 17.53 -3.38
CA ASP A 189 -3.81 18.57 -2.49
C ASP A 189 -2.29 18.51 -2.32
N TYR A 190 -1.73 17.29 -2.26
CA TYR A 190 -0.30 17.01 -2.09
C TYR A 190 0.29 17.58 -0.78
N ARG A 191 -0.51 17.69 0.28
CA ARG A 191 -0.07 18.20 1.58
C ARG A 191 -0.29 17.15 2.67
N PRO A 192 0.79 16.52 3.16
CA PRO A 192 0.68 15.56 4.25
C PRO A 192 -0.03 16.11 5.50
N ASP A 193 -1.10 15.46 5.91
CA ASP A 193 -1.85 15.68 7.16
C ASP A 193 -1.24 14.95 8.36
N ILE A 194 -0.52 13.86 8.07
CA ILE A 194 0.16 12.97 9.02
C ILE A 194 1.51 12.52 8.47
N ALA A 195 2.42 12.14 9.36
CA ALA A 195 3.69 11.51 8.97
C ALA A 195 3.47 10.01 8.69
N VAL A 196 3.90 9.54 7.53
CA VAL A 196 3.83 8.12 7.12
C VAL A 196 5.25 7.60 6.87
N GLY A 197 5.55 6.43 7.42
CA GLY A 197 6.71 5.63 7.03
C GLY A 197 6.29 4.21 6.68
N ARG A 198 7.11 3.52 5.87
CA ARG A 198 6.92 2.11 5.54
C ARG A 198 8.16 1.29 5.88
N TRP A 199 7.94 0.12 6.47
CA TRP A 199 8.90 -0.97 6.54
C TRP A 199 8.50 -2.01 5.48
N PRO A 200 9.15 -2.02 4.30
CA PRO A 200 8.92 -3.04 3.28
C PRO A 200 9.66 -4.30 3.72
N VAL A 201 8.92 -5.20 4.35
CA VAL A 201 9.44 -6.41 5.00
C VAL A 201 8.53 -7.56 4.65
N CYS A 202 9.13 -8.70 4.36
CA CYS A 202 8.44 -9.87 3.84
C CYS A 202 8.44 -11.06 4.78
N ASN A 203 9.24 -10.99 5.84
CA ASN A 203 9.37 -12.07 6.80
C ASN A 203 9.79 -11.54 8.18
N GLU A 204 9.68 -12.43 9.15
CA GLU A 204 9.96 -12.18 10.55
C GLU A 204 11.37 -11.65 10.80
N GLU A 205 12.35 -12.21 10.08
CA GLU A 205 13.76 -11.89 10.28
C GLU A 205 14.02 -10.44 9.86
N GLU A 206 13.42 -10.00 8.75
CA GLU A 206 13.48 -8.62 8.30
C GLU A 206 12.84 -7.65 9.28
N VAL A 207 11.65 -7.97 9.82
CA VAL A 207 11.04 -7.15 10.88
C VAL A 207 11.97 -7.05 12.09
N GLY A 208 12.52 -8.18 12.55
CA GLY A 208 13.46 -8.19 13.67
C GLY A 208 14.71 -7.36 13.42
N ARG A 209 15.26 -7.41 12.20
CA ARG A 209 16.44 -6.62 11.79
C ARG A 209 16.13 -5.13 11.74
N VAL A 210 15.02 -4.71 11.14
CA VAL A 210 14.65 -3.29 11.04
C VAL A 210 14.30 -2.75 12.43
N ALA A 211 13.47 -3.46 13.21
CA ALA A 211 13.13 -3.09 14.58
C ALA A 211 14.37 -2.99 15.48
N GLY A 212 15.30 -3.95 15.39
CA GLY A 212 16.55 -3.92 16.15
C GLY A 212 17.40 -2.70 15.83
N LYS A 213 17.51 -2.32 14.55
CA LYS A 213 18.20 -1.09 14.12
C LYS A 213 17.50 0.16 14.63
N THR A 214 16.17 0.23 14.55
CA THR A 214 15.39 1.36 15.03
C THR A 214 15.57 1.58 16.53
N ILE A 215 15.52 0.52 17.32
CA ILE A 215 15.73 0.58 18.78
C ILE A 215 17.18 1.01 19.08
N ALA A 216 18.16 0.46 18.37
CA ALA A 216 19.57 0.80 18.61
C ALA A 216 19.93 2.25 18.21
N ALA A 217 19.20 2.85 17.27
CA ALA A 217 19.42 4.21 16.81
C ALA A 217 18.80 5.28 17.74
N ASP A 218 17.86 4.87 18.59
CA ASP A 218 17.17 5.73 19.55
C ASP A 218 17.28 5.10 20.96
N PRO A 219 18.52 4.96 21.49
CA PRO A 219 18.72 4.40 22.82
C PRO A 219 18.11 5.34 23.87
N GLU A 220 17.42 4.76 24.86
CA GLU A 220 16.81 5.46 26.01
C GLU A 220 17.74 6.47 26.70
#